data_AF-D3AL84-F1
#
_entry.id   AF-D3AL84-F1
#
_cell.length_a   1.000
_cell.length_b   1.000
_cell.length_c   1.000
_cell.angle_alpha   90.00
_cell.angle_beta   90.00
_cell.angle_gamma   90.00
#
_symmetry.space_group_name_H-M   'P 1'
#
loop_
_entity.id
_entity.type
_entity.pdbx_description
1 polymer ?
#
loop_
_entity_poly.entity_id
_entity_poly.type
_entity_poly.pdbx_seq_one_letter_code
_entity_poly.pdbx_strand_id
1 'polypeptide(L)'
;MKSLKTDMEQVSLELSEPNPYAGAFCQDYDSFVGIYRFVERRLQRVQSSVYSLLFTLADEHGDFPDLPERILLMEELHTIIQMSLRAGDVFTRYSSCQYLVMVSDATDLQTDGIAERIREKFINSSSFSDKYILVYKRYPLKPSEARGRK
;
A
#
# COMPACT_ATOMS: atom_id res chain seq x y z
N MET A 1 -3.70 -11.41 -35.89
CA MET A 1 -2.55 -10.77 -36.60
C MET A 1 -2.48 -9.31 -36.13
N LYS A 2 -1.54 -8.96 -35.23
CA LYS A 2 -1.29 -7.54 -34.91
C LYS A 2 -0.55 -6.93 -36.11
N SER A 3 -1.11 -5.88 -36.71
CA SER A 3 -0.56 -5.18 -37.88
C SER A 3 0.74 -4.45 -37.51
N LEU A 4 1.68 -4.33 -38.46
CA LEU A 4 2.97 -3.64 -38.33
C LEU A 4 2.87 -2.12 -38.06
N LYS A 5 1.65 -1.57 -37.93
CA LYS A 5 1.36 -0.19 -37.54
C LYS A 5 0.72 -0.15 -36.15
N THR A 6 1.37 -0.73 -35.16
CA THR A 6 1.01 -0.41 -33.78
C THR A 6 1.63 0.95 -33.48
N ASP A 7 0.80 1.99 -33.55
CA ASP A 7 1.19 3.36 -33.22
C ASP A 7 1.37 3.50 -31.71
N MET A 8 2.35 4.30 -31.27
CA MET A 8 2.56 4.59 -29.85
C MET A 8 1.34 5.26 -29.23
N GLU A 9 0.57 6.03 -30.00
CA GLU A 9 -0.69 6.61 -29.53
C GLU A 9 -1.71 5.53 -29.20
N GLN A 10 -1.82 4.50 -30.04
CA GLN A 10 -2.71 3.37 -29.81
C GLN A 10 -2.27 2.57 -28.58
N VAL A 11 -0.97 2.30 -28.42
CA VAL A 11 -0.44 1.62 -27.24
C VAL A 11 -0.69 2.44 -25.98
N SER A 12 -0.48 3.75 -26.02
CA SER A 12 -0.71 4.64 -24.88
C SER A 12 -2.19 4.64 -24.49
N LEU A 13 -3.11 4.64 -25.45
CA LEU A 13 -4.54 4.58 -25.19
C LEU A 13 -4.94 3.24 -24.57
N GLU A 14 -4.40 2.12 -25.07
CA GLU A 14 -4.64 0.78 -24.52
C GLU A 14 -4.12 0.62 -23.07
N LEU A 15 -3.02 1.28 -22.73
CA LEU A 15 -2.39 1.21 -21.40
C LEU A 15 -2.87 2.30 -20.43
N SER A 16 -3.60 3.31 -20.93
CA SER A 16 -4.10 4.41 -20.10
C SER A 16 -5.10 3.89 -19.07
N GLU A 17 -5.06 4.45 -17.87
CA GLU A 17 -5.99 4.07 -16.80
C GLU A 17 -7.44 4.36 -17.24
N PRO A 18 -8.31 3.36 -17.35
CA PRO A 18 -9.63 3.52 -17.95
C PRO A 18 -10.62 4.29 -17.05
N ASN A 19 -10.27 4.51 -15.78
CA ASN A 19 -11.06 5.31 -14.85
C ASN A 19 -10.17 5.74 -13.66
N PRO A 20 -9.87 7.03 -13.45
CA PRO A 20 -9.12 7.47 -12.28
C PRO A 20 -10.01 7.26 -11.03
N TYR A 21 -9.87 6.10 -10.39
CA TYR A 21 -10.61 5.79 -9.18
C TYR A 21 -10.27 6.79 -8.06
N ALA A 22 -11.25 7.10 -7.21
CA ALA A 22 -11.00 7.83 -5.99
C ALA A 22 -10.32 6.90 -4.97
N GLY A 23 -9.06 7.19 -4.61
CA GLY A 23 -8.29 6.45 -3.62
C GLY A 23 -7.10 5.69 -4.22
N ALA A 24 -6.30 5.07 -3.36
CA ALA A 24 -5.13 4.32 -3.80
C ALA A 24 -5.47 3.02 -4.53
N PHE A 25 -4.52 2.56 -5.34
CA PHE A 25 -4.64 1.34 -6.11
C PHE A 25 -4.36 0.12 -5.21
N CYS A 26 -5.41 -0.66 -4.90
CA CYS A 26 -5.24 -1.96 -4.23
C CYS A 26 -4.77 -2.98 -5.26
N GLN A 27 -3.64 -3.62 -5.01
CA GLN A 27 -3.05 -4.62 -5.90
C GLN A 27 -2.94 -5.97 -5.21
N ASP A 28 -2.96 -7.04 -6.02
CA ASP A 28 -2.48 -8.33 -5.55
C ASP A 28 -1.00 -8.25 -5.16
N TYR A 29 -0.56 -9.21 -4.34
CA TYR A 29 0.78 -9.16 -3.77
C TYR A 29 1.89 -9.27 -4.83
N ASP A 30 1.68 -10.04 -5.89
CA ASP A 30 2.68 -10.22 -6.95
C ASP A 30 2.87 -8.94 -7.76
N SER A 31 1.77 -8.28 -8.13
CA SER A 31 1.79 -6.95 -8.75
C SER A 31 2.46 -5.91 -7.86
N PHE A 32 2.16 -5.91 -6.56
CA PHE A 32 2.82 -5.04 -5.59
C PHE A 32 4.34 -5.26 -5.54
N VAL A 33 4.81 -6.52 -5.53
CA VAL A 33 6.25 -6.85 -5.56
C VAL A 33 6.91 -6.32 -6.83
N GLY A 34 6.22 -6.40 -7.97
CA GLY A 34 6.67 -5.81 -9.24
C GLY A 34 6.87 -4.29 -9.13
N ILE A 35 5.87 -3.58 -8.60
CA ILE A 35 5.92 -2.13 -8.38
C ILE A 35 7.01 -1.76 -7.39
N TYR A 36 7.11 -2.46 -6.26
CA TYR A 36 8.14 -2.25 -5.24
C TYR A 36 9.54 -2.31 -5.84
N ARG A 37 9.84 -3.38 -6.58
CA ARG A 37 11.16 -3.57 -7.22
C ARG A 37 11.43 -2.51 -8.29
N PHE A 38 10.40 -2.09 -9.03
CA PHE A 38 10.53 -1.02 -10.00
C PHE A 38 10.90 0.31 -9.33
N VAL A 39 10.21 0.68 -8.25
CA VAL A 39 10.48 1.89 -7.48
C VAL A 39 11.86 1.83 -6.82
N GLU A 40 12.21 0.70 -6.19
CA GLU A 40 13.52 0.46 -5.58
C GLU A 40 14.69 0.69 -6.57
N ARG A 41 14.55 0.23 -7.82
CA ARG A 41 15.54 0.49 -8.90
C ARG A 41 15.56 1.96 -9.31
N ARG A 42 14.39 2.62 -9.38
CA ARG A 42 14.28 4.02 -9.78
C ARG A 42 14.98 4.95 -8.79
N LEU A 43 14.96 4.62 -7.50
CA LEU A 43 15.65 5.38 -6.45
C LEU A 43 17.18 5.47 -6.64
N GLN A 44 17.79 4.62 -7.48
CA GLN A 44 19.21 4.75 -7.85
C GLN A 44 19.49 5.96 -8.74
N ARG A 45 18.47 6.46 -9.45
CA ARG A 45 18.62 7.50 -10.48
C ARG A 45 17.88 8.78 -10.14
N VAL A 46 16.82 8.67 -9.34
CA VAL A 46 15.95 9.78 -8.96
C VAL A 46 15.95 9.91 -7.46
N GLN A 47 16.29 11.10 -6.96
CA GLN A 47 16.13 11.42 -5.56
C GLN A 47 14.62 11.61 -5.29
N SER A 48 14.00 10.58 -4.73
CA SER A 48 12.62 10.59 -4.25
C SER A 48 12.59 9.90 -2.88
N SER A 49 11.63 10.28 -2.04
CA SER A 49 11.44 9.69 -0.72
C SER A 49 10.21 8.79 -0.77
N VAL A 50 10.44 7.49 -0.66
CA VAL A 50 9.40 6.46 -0.71
C VAL A 50 9.45 5.65 0.58
N TYR A 51 8.29 5.34 1.15
CA TYR A 51 8.18 4.60 2.39
C TYR A 51 7.25 3.41 2.25
N SER A 52 7.58 2.33 2.95
CA SER A 52 6.65 1.24 3.22
C SER A 52 6.04 1.39 4.61
N LEU A 53 4.72 1.19 4.70
CA LEU A 53 3.98 1.09 5.96
C LEU A 53 3.36 -0.30 6.05
N LEU A 54 3.67 -1.03 7.12
CA LEU A 54 3.02 -2.30 7.44
C LEU A 54 2.03 -2.07 8.57
N PHE A 55 0.73 -2.12 8.24
CA PHE A 55 -0.34 -2.09 9.22
C PHE A 55 -0.63 -3.51 9.71
N THR A 56 -0.78 -3.69 11.02
CA THR A 56 -1.08 -4.95 11.67
C THR A 56 -2.27 -4.76 12.60
N LEU A 57 -3.33 -5.52 12.32
CA LEU A 57 -4.50 -5.63 13.19
C LEU A 57 -4.20 -6.65 14.29
N ALA A 58 -4.37 -6.23 15.54
CA ALA A 58 -4.20 -7.07 16.72
C ALA A 58 -5.18 -6.61 17.82
N ASP A 59 -5.29 -7.38 18.89
CA ASP A 59 -5.91 -6.94 20.14
C ASP A 59 -4.92 -6.20 21.05
N GLU A 60 -5.38 -5.77 22.22
CA GLU A 60 -4.57 -5.09 23.24
C GLU A 60 -3.41 -5.94 23.80
N HIS A 61 -3.47 -7.26 23.65
CA HIS A 61 -2.42 -8.20 24.07
C HIS A 61 -1.44 -8.52 22.95
N GLY A 62 -1.71 -8.07 21.72
CA GLY A 62 -0.91 -8.34 20.53
C GLY A 62 -1.30 -9.62 19.80
N ASP A 63 -2.40 -10.26 20.19
CA ASP A 63 -2.96 -11.43 19.53
C ASP A 63 -3.84 -11.03 18.35
N PHE A 64 -4.09 -11.98 17.44
CA PHE A 64 -4.90 -11.71 16.26
C PHE A 64 -6.39 -11.94 16.53
N PRO A 65 -7.28 -11.13 15.94
CA PRO A 65 -8.72 -11.35 16.07
C PRO A 65 -9.14 -12.72 15.56
N ASP A 66 -10.22 -13.25 16.14
CA ASP A 66 -10.86 -14.46 15.69
C ASP A 66 -11.34 -14.35 14.23
N LEU A 67 -11.38 -15.49 13.53
CA LEU A 67 -11.58 -15.53 12.08
C LEU A 67 -12.82 -14.75 11.58
N PRO A 68 -14.02 -14.85 12.20
CA PRO A 68 -15.19 -14.13 11.73
C PRO A 68 -15.05 -12.61 11.83
N GLU A 69 -14.59 -12.12 12.99
CA GLU A 69 -14.41 -10.67 13.23
C GLU A 69 -13.25 -10.13 12.39
N ARG A 70 -12.18 -10.90 12.24
CA ARG A 70 -11.02 -10.56 11.41
C ARG A 70 -11.40 -10.26 9.96
N ILE A 71 -12.31 -11.03 9.36
CA ILE A 71 -12.71 -10.80 7.97
C ILE A 71 -13.34 -9.41 7.84
N LEU A 72 -14.31 -9.09 8.71
CA LEU A 72 -15.02 -7.81 8.70
C LEU A 72 -14.09 -6.63 8.96
N LEU A 73 -13.26 -6.72 10.03
CA LEU A 73 -12.31 -5.65 10.38
C LEU A 73 -11.31 -5.38 9.25
N MET A 74 -10.91 -6.42 8.53
CA MET A 74 -9.92 -6.26 7.49
C MET A 74 -10.49 -5.82 6.13
N GLU A 75 -11.79 -6.01 5.90
CA GLU A 75 -12.55 -5.37 4.80
C GLU A 75 -12.79 -3.88 5.10
N GLU A 76 -13.07 -3.55 6.35
CA GLU A 76 -13.18 -2.18 6.81
C GLU A 76 -11.85 -1.43 6.66
N LEU A 77 -10.76 -2.04 7.15
CA LEU A 77 -9.41 -1.50 7.03
C LEU A 77 -8.99 -1.30 5.57
N HIS A 78 -9.38 -2.22 4.66
CA HIS A 78 -9.16 -2.04 3.22
C HIS A 78 -9.72 -0.71 2.72
N THR A 79 -11.00 -0.47 3.02
CA THR A 79 -11.72 0.72 2.58
C THR A 79 -11.10 1.98 3.18
N ILE A 80 -10.71 1.94 4.45
CA ILE A 80 -10.08 3.08 5.13
C ILE A 80 -8.71 3.41 4.51
N ILE A 81 -7.88 2.40 4.25
CA ILE A 81 -6.58 2.59 3.59
C ILE A 81 -6.79 3.18 2.20
N GLN A 82 -7.65 2.57 1.38
CA GLN A 82 -7.93 3.03 0.03
C GLN A 82 -8.34 4.51 -0.02
N MET A 83 -9.28 4.90 0.85
CA MET A 83 -9.79 6.28 0.93
C MET A 83 -8.86 7.25 1.65
N SER A 84 -7.78 6.75 2.25
CA SER A 84 -6.83 7.56 3.00
C SER A 84 -5.56 7.88 2.23
N LEU A 85 -5.31 7.22 1.12
CA LEU A 85 -4.10 7.37 0.33
C LEU A 85 -4.36 8.17 -0.95
N ARG A 86 -3.30 8.66 -1.59
CA ARG A 86 -3.38 9.34 -2.88
C ARG A 86 -3.51 8.30 -3.99
N ALA A 87 -4.04 8.69 -5.15
CA ALA A 87 -4.15 7.80 -6.31
C ALA A 87 -2.81 7.24 -6.79
N GLY A 88 -1.70 7.95 -6.55
CA GLY A 88 -0.34 7.49 -6.88
C GLY A 88 0.29 6.54 -5.85
N ASP A 89 -0.36 6.29 -4.72
CA ASP A 89 0.10 5.31 -3.73
C ASP A 89 -0.48 3.92 -4.06
N VAL A 90 0.21 2.87 -3.61
CA VAL A 90 -0.21 1.48 -3.82
C VAL A 90 -0.24 0.73 -2.49
N PHE A 91 -1.20 -0.18 -2.35
CA PHE A 91 -1.26 -1.06 -1.19
C PHE A 91 -1.71 -2.48 -1.56
N THR A 92 -1.41 -3.43 -0.69
CA THR A 92 -1.76 -4.84 -0.90
C THR A 92 -2.01 -5.55 0.43
N ARG A 93 -2.80 -6.62 0.38
CA ARG A 93 -2.99 -7.53 1.52
C ARG A 93 -1.74 -8.38 1.70
N TYR A 94 -1.03 -8.22 2.82
CA TYR A 94 0.23 -8.93 3.09
C TYR A 94 0.01 -10.27 3.81
N SER A 95 -0.92 -10.32 4.76
CA SER A 95 -1.29 -11.53 5.51
C SER A 95 -2.74 -11.45 5.98
N SER A 96 -3.26 -12.46 6.69
CA SER A 96 -4.64 -12.43 7.21
C SER A 96 -4.93 -11.27 8.18
N CYS A 97 -3.92 -10.61 8.75
CA CYS A 97 -4.09 -9.47 9.68
C CYS A 97 -3.31 -8.22 9.27
N GLN A 98 -2.73 -8.19 8.06
CA GLN A 98 -1.80 -7.12 7.70
C GLN A 98 -2.00 -6.57 6.29
N TYR A 99 -1.90 -5.26 6.17
CA TYR A 99 -1.78 -4.56 4.90
C TYR A 99 -0.40 -3.92 4.77
N LEU A 100 0.17 -4.00 3.58
CA LEU A 100 1.39 -3.30 3.22
C LEU A 100 1.05 -2.17 2.26
N VAL A 101 1.53 -0.97 2.58
CA VAL A 101 1.32 0.26 1.80
C VAL A 101 2.67 0.79 1.36
N MET A 102 2.73 1.34 0.15
CA MET A 102 3.88 2.10 -0.36
C MET A 102 3.44 3.51 -0.68
N VAL A 103 4.02 4.47 0.03
CA VAL A 103 3.74 5.91 -0.12
C VAL A 103 4.91 6.56 -0.84
N SER A 104 4.62 7.25 -1.94
CA SER A 104 5.63 7.94 -2.75
C SER A 104 5.65 9.44 -2.45
N ASP A 105 6.84 10.06 -2.61
CA ASP A 105 7.06 11.50 -2.50
C ASP A 105 6.53 12.10 -1.18
N ALA A 106 6.83 11.42 -0.07
CA ALA A 106 6.49 11.85 1.28
C ALA A 106 7.73 12.04 2.15
N THR A 107 7.66 12.88 3.18
CA THR A 107 8.65 12.93 4.26
C THR A 107 8.27 11.96 5.37
N ASP A 108 9.22 11.66 6.28
CA ASP A 108 8.97 10.92 7.52
C ASP A 108 7.69 11.38 8.23
N LEU A 109 7.60 12.68 8.52
CA LEU A 109 6.46 13.28 9.23
C LEU A 109 5.15 13.13 8.45
N GLN A 110 5.19 13.25 7.12
CA GLN A 110 4.00 13.07 6.29
C GLN A 110 3.56 11.60 6.26
N THR A 111 4.52 10.67 6.17
CA THR A 111 4.23 9.23 6.21
C THR A 111 3.64 8.82 7.55
N ASP A 112 4.21 9.28 8.66
CA ASP A 112 3.68 9.02 10.00
C ASP A 112 2.28 9.65 10.14
N GLY A 113 2.08 10.88 9.67
CA GLY A 113 0.75 11.52 9.65
C GLY A 113 -0.31 10.77 8.82
N ILE A 114 0.08 10.13 7.71
CA ILE A 114 -0.81 9.25 6.94
C ILE A 114 -1.17 8.01 7.76
N ALA A 115 -0.19 7.39 8.42
CA ALA A 115 -0.39 6.19 9.21
C ALA A 115 -1.29 6.44 10.43
N GLU A 116 -1.05 7.54 11.14
CA GLU A 116 -1.86 8.00 12.26
C GLU A 116 -3.30 8.25 11.83
N ARG A 117 -3.53 8.95 10.71
CA ARG A 117 -4.88 9.19 10.19
C ARG A 117 -5.61 7.90 9.80
N ILE A 118 -4.92 6.91 9.24
CA ILE A 118 -5.51 5.59 8.95
C ILE A 118 -5.89 4.89 10.26
N ARG A 119 -5.00 4.92 11.27
CA ARG A 119 -5.25 4.34 12.59
C ARG A 119 -6.45 4.99 13.28
N GLU A 120 -6.50 6.32 13.33
CA GLU A 120 -7.60 7.07 13.94
C GLU A 120 -8.93 6.78 13.25
N LYS A 121 -8.97 6.76 11.91
CA LYS A 121 -10.18 6.40 11.17
C LYS A 121 -10.64 4.99 11.51
N PHE A 122 -9.73 4.03 11.56
CA PHE A 122 -10.03 2.64 11.89
C PHE A 122 -10.60 2.49 13.31
N ILE A 123 -9.97 3.12 14.29
CA ILE A 123 -10.46 3.10 15.68
C ILE A 123 -11.86 3.71 15.77
N ASN A 124 -12.09 4.83 15.09
CA ASN A 124 -13.37 5.55 15.14
C ASN A 124 -14.49 4.91 14.30
N SER A 125 -14.17 4.07 13.32
CA SER A 125 -15.16 3.41 12.47
C SER A 125 -15.54 2.01 12.95
N SER A 126 -14.65 1.34 13.70
CA SER A 126 -14.85 -0.06 14.08
C SER A 126 -16.06 -0.24 15.00
N SER A 127 -17.01 -1.04 14.55
CA SER A 127 -18.22 -1.38 15.33
C SER A 127 -17.95 -2.41 16.43
N PHE A 128 -16.71 -2.91 16.55
CA PHE A 128 -16.32 -4.06 17.39
C PHE A 128 -15.52 -3.70 18.66
N SER A 129 -15.53 -2.41 19.04
CA SER A 129 -15.06 -1.88 20.34
C SER A 129 -13.54 -1.75 20.53
N ASP A 130 -13.18 -1.09 21.64
CA ASP A 130 -11.82 -0.83 22.18
C ASP A 130 -10.89 -2.06 22.34
N LYS A 131 -11.34 -3.24 21.88
CA LYS A 131 -10.59 -4.51 21.95
C LYS A 131 -9.44 -4.57 20.96
N TYR A 132 -9.60 -3.91 19.82
CA TYR A 132 -8.66 -4.03 18.70
C TYR A 132 -7.88 -2.75 18.47
N ILE A 133 -6.60 -2.94 18.18
CA ILE A 133 -5.66 -1.88 17.86
C ILE A 133 -5.11 -2.07 16.45
N LEU A 134 -4.76 -0.95 15.82
CA LEU A 134 -4.03 -0.95 14.57
C LEU A 134 -2.64 -0.40 14.80
N VAL A 135 -1.65 -1.28 14.75
CA VAL A 135 -0.23 -0.92 14.89
C VAL A 135 0.37 -0.77 13.50
N TYR A 136 1.27 0.19 13.31
CA TYR A 136 2.03 0.31 12.07
C TYR A 136 3.54 0.33 12.30
N LYS A 137 4.28 -0.11 11.29
CA LYS A 137 5.73 0.06 11.20
C LYS A 137 6.07 0.74 9.89
N ARG A 138 6.95 1.73 9.95
CA ARG A 138 7.47 2.46 8.79
C ARG A 138 8.86 1.94 8.41
N TYR A 139 9.14 1.89 7.11
CA TYR A 139 10.47 1.62 6.57
C TYR A 139 10.77 2.56 5.39
N PRO A 140 11.88 3.32 5.42
CA PRO A 140 12.32 4.09 4.24
C PRO A 140 12.80 3.12 3.17
N LEU A 141 12.20 3.19 1.99
CA LEU A 141 12.64 2.42 0.84
C LEU A 141 14.05 2.88 0.45
N LYS A 142 14.98 1.94 0.32
CA LYS A 142 16.36 2.23 -0.07
C LYS A 142 16.56 1.85 -1.53
N PRO A 143 17.45 2.54 -2.27
CA PRO A 143 17.84 2.08 -3.60
C PRO A 143 18.31 0.64 -3.56
N SER A 144 18.02 -0.14 -4.60
CA SER A 144 18.51 -1.51 -4.67
C SER A 144 20.03 -1.47 -4.67
N GLU A 145 20.69 -1.89 -3.59
CA GLU A 145 22.12 -2.16 -3.67
C GLU A 145 22.30 -3.34 -4.63
N ALA A 146 23.32 -3.30 -5.48
CA ALA A 146 23.74 -4.51 -6.18
C ALA A 146 24.09 -5.52 -5.09
N ARG A 147 23.17 -6.42 -4.73
CA ARG A 147 23.46 -7.54 -3.84
C ARG A 147 24.65 -8.23 -4.45
N GLY A 148 25.81 -8.03 -3.82
CA GLY A 148 27.09 -8.42 -4.37
C GLY A 148 27.02 -9.87 -4.79
N ARG A 149 27.48 -10.14 -6.01
CA ARG A 149 28.06 -11.43 -6.36
C ARG A 149 28.99 -11.82 -5.21
N LYS A 150 28.58 -12.78 -4.39
CA LYS A 150 29.48 -13.66 -3.66
C LYS A 150 29.33 -15.03 -4.30
#